data_AF-A0A0H5NQS8-F1
#
_entry.id   AF-A0A0H5NQS8-F1
#
_cell.length_a   1.000
_cell.length_b   1.000
_cell.length_c   1.000
_cell.angle_alpha   90.00
_cell.angle_beta   90.00
_cell.angle_gamma   90.00
#
_symmetry.space_group_name_H-M   'P 1'
#
loop_
_entity.id
_entity.type
_entity.pdbx_description
1 polymer ?
#
loop_
_entity_poly.entity_id
_entity_poly.type
_entity_poly.pdbx_seq_one_letter_code
_entity_poly.pdbx_strand_id
1 'polypeptide(L)'
;MTRVRTPACLLAAVAAAVLLSGCGGAEPTSAAPPGTAARSSTAATATDQPPVPLPTPADLNTGFQLALDPATPASLKAGAVQGADADPALVDKMAQAAQANAVTMNIVAVEYLGNATLQATADMTLNGKPLDSPTLIPFVAEGGRWKLQLAWACQMLANAQATSPACGT
;
A
#
# COMPACT_ATOMS: atom_id res chain seq x y z
N MET A 1 50.49 -14.22 5.63
CA MET A 1 50.24 -15.66 5.83
C MET A 1 50.13 -15.93 7.33
N THR A 2 48.93 -15.85 7.92
CA THR A 2 48.69 -16.32 9.30
C THR A 2 47.24 -16.76 9.50
N ARG A 3 47.06 -18.08 9.41
CA ARG A 3 46.10 -19.01 10.04
C ARG A 3 44.62 -18.60 10.29
N VAL A 4 43.77 -19.27 9.53
CA VAL A 4 42.38 -19.73 9.80
C VAL A 4 42.17 -20.22 11.23
N ARG A 5 40.99 -19.91 11.80
CA ARG A 5 40.22 -20.78 12.72
C ARG A 5 38.74 -20.36 12.78
N THR A 6 37.93 -21.10 12.04
CA THR A 6 36.47 -21.22 12.16
C THR A 6 36.06 -21.81 13.52
N PRO A 7 34.86 -21.49 14.01
CA PRO A 7 34.02 -22.52 14.61
C PRO A 7 32.63 -22.57 13.96
N ALA A 8 32.25 -23.79 13.61
CA ALA A 8 30.94 -24.19 13.15
C ALA A 8 29.98 -24.47 14.33
N CYS A 9 28.71 -24.51 13.95
CA CYS A 9 27.65 -25.40 14.44
C CYS A 9 26.58 -24.86 15.41
N LEU A 10 25.35 -25.12 14.93
CA LEU A 10 24.12 -25.56 15.61
C LEU A 10 23.00 -24.53 15.79
N LEU A 11 21.79 -25.02 15.46
CA LEU A 11 20.43 -24.57 15.80
C LEU A 11 19.70 -23.85 14.66
N ALA A 12 18.51 -24.24 14.18
CA ALA A 12 17.73 -25.47 14.28
C ALA A 12 16.74 -25.40 13.10
N ALA A 13 16.56 -26.51 12.39
CA ALA A 13 15.56 -26.63 11.34
C ALA A 13 14.18 -26.85 11.97
N VAL A 14 13.19 -26.03 11.61
CA VAL A 14 11.78 -26.34 11.85
C VAL A 14 11.08 -26.31 10.50
N ALA A 15 10.96 -27.50 9.89
CA ALA A 15 10.08 -27.75 8.77
C ALA A 15 8.68 -28.04 9.34
N ALA A 16 7.73 -27.15 9.09
CA ALA A 16 6.31 -27.42 9.29
C ALA A 16 5.67 -27.62 7.92
N ALA A 17 5.65 -28.88 7.45
CA ALA A 17 4.80 -29.30 6.36
C ALA A 17 3.39 -29.54 6.91
N VAL A 18 2.44 -28.66 6.58
CA VAL A 18 1.02 -28.92 6.82
C VAL A 18 0.44 -29.53 5.54
N LEU A 19 0.42 -30.86 5.50
CA LEU A 19 -0.39 -31.63 4.56
C LEU A 19 -1.79 -31.77 5.15
N LEU A 20 -2.76 -31.00 4.64
CA LEU A 20 -4.17 -31.34 4.83
C LEU A 20 -4.58 -32.36 3.76
N SER A 21 -4.58 -33.62 4.19
CA SER A 21 -5.58 -34.65 3.85
C SER A 21 -6.96 -34.00 3.65
N GLY A 22 -7.64 -34.18 2.53
CA GLY A 22 -8.25 -35.45 2.13
C GLY A 22 -9.76 -35.30 2.22
N CYS A 23 -10.43 -35.22 1.06
CA CYS A 23 -11.85 -35.56 0.94
C CYS A 23 -11.99 -36.46 -0.28
N GLY A 24 -11.52 -37.69 -0.10
CA GLY A 24 -11.96 -38.83 -0.90
C GLY A 24 -13.24 -39.37 -0.27
N GLY A 25 -14.33 -39.30 -1.02
CA GLY A 25 -15.56 -40.00 -0.75
C GLY A 25 -16.13 -40.47 -2.09
N ALA A 26 -15.72 -41.65 -2.52
CA ALA A 26 -16.24 -42.31 -3.70
C ALA A 26 -16.43 -43.80 -3.38
N GLU A 27 -17.68 -44.27 -3.37
CA GLU A 27 -18.16 -45.64 -3.68
C GLU A 27 -19.69 -45.55 -4.04
N PRO A 28 -20.34 -46.53 -4.71
CA PRO A 28 -20.29 -46.72 -6.17
C PRO A 28 -21.68 -46.77 -6.86
N THR A 29 -21.65 -46.51 -8.16
CA THR A 29 -22.51 -47.00 -9.27
C THR A 29 -24.02 -47.24 -9.05
N SER A 30 -24.85 -46.42 -9.72
CA SER A 30 -26.05 -46.90 -10.40
C SER A 30 -26.37 -46.04 -11.64
N ALA A 31 -26.30 -46.69 -12.81
CA ALA A 31 -26.94 -46.42 -14.11
C ALA A 31 -26.84 -45.02 -14.79
N ALA A 32 -26.28 -45.01 -16.01
CA ALA A 32 -26.30 -43.96 -17.04
C ALA A 32 -27.73 -43.75 -17.65
N PRO A 33 -28.05 -42.73 -18.52
CA PRO A 33 -27.20 -42.15 -19.59
C PRO A 33 -27.46 -40.63 -19.90
N PRO A 34 -27.13 -40.13 -21.12
CA PRO A 34 -26.10 -39.13 -21.40
C PRO A 34 -26.64 -37.69 -21.39
N GLY A 35 -26.11 -36.85 -20.49
CA GLY A 35 -26.40 -35.41 -20.48
C GLY A 35 -25.25 -34.63 -21.09
N THR A 36 -25.44 -34.11 -22.29
CA THR A 36 -24.61 -33.09 -22.93
C THR A 36 -24.34 -31.95 -21.95
N ALA A 37 -23.14 -31.92 -21.38
CA ALA A 37 -22.62 -30.72 -20.73
C ALA A 37 -21.46 -30.22 -21.59
N ALA A 38 -21.80 -29.33 -22.52
CA ALA A 38 -20.84 -28.45 -23.13
C ALA A 38 -19.99 -27.84 -22.00
N ARG A 39 -18.69 -28.14 -21.99
CA ARG A 39 -17.72 -27.35 -21.24
C ARG A 39 -17.64 -26.01 -21.94
N SER A 40 -18.62 -25.17 -21.68
CA SER A 40 -18.49 -23.73 -21.84
C SER A 40 -17.46 -23.32 -20.79
N SER A 41 -16.18 -23.37 -21.18
CA SER A 41 -15.14 -22.61 -20.54
C SER A 41 -15.43 -21.14 -20.83
N THR A 42 -16.42 -20.58 -20.16
CA THR A 42 -16.53 -19.13 -20.01
C THR A 42 -15.30 -18.73 -19.22
N ALA A 43 -14.26 -18.28 -19.93
CA ALA A 43 -13.23 -17.47 -19.34
C ALA A 43 -13.94 -16.28 -18.70
N ALA A 44 -14.12 -16.32 -17.39
CA ALA A 44 -14.55 -15.16 -16.64
C ALA A 44 -13.52 -14.06 -16.92
N THR A 45 -13.95 -12.98 -17.55
CA THR A 45 -13.18 -11.75 -17.60
C THR A 45 -12.84 -11.42 -16.16
N ALA A 46 -11.56 -11.51 -15.78
CA ALA A 46 -11.14 -11.18 -14.43
C ALA A 46 -11.47 -9.69 -14.22
N THR A 47 -12.49 -9.40 -13.42
CA THR A 47 -12.77 -8.05 -12.98
C THR A 47 -11.58 -7.59 -12.16
N ASP A 48 -10.92 -6.52 -12.60
CA ASP A 48 -9.82 -5.92 -11.86
C ASP A 48 -10.35 -5.41 -10.51
N GLN A 49 -10.05 -6.15 -9.46
CA GLN A 49 -10.51 -5.91 -8.10
C GLN A 49 -9.36 -5.34 -7.26
N PRO A 50 -9.63 -4.44 -6.30
CA PRO A 50 -8.60 -3.94 -5.39
C PRO A 50 -7.83 -5.08 -4.72
N PRO A 51 -6.49 -5.07 -4.75
CA PRO A 51 -5.65 -6.12 -4.15
C PRO A 51 -5.64 -6.08 -2.61
N VAL A 52 -6.06 -4.96 -2.03
CA VAL A 52 -6.25 -4.77 -0.58
C VAL A 52 -7.54 -3.95 -0.37
N PRO A 53 -8.21 -4.05 0.80
CA PRO A 53 -9.46 -3.32 1.05
C PRO A 53 -9.30 -1.82 0.79
N LEU A 54 -10.27 -1.20 0.12
CA LEU A 54 -10.27 0.24 -0.09
C LEU A 54 -10.46 0.95 1.25
N PRO A 55 -9.64 1.95 1.57
CA PRO A 55 -9.82 2.76 2.76
C PRO A 55 -11.03 3.66 2.57
N THR A 56 -11.72 3.95 3.67
CA THR A 56 -12.72 5.01 3.66
C THR A 56 -12.03 6.38 3.66
N PRO A 57 -12.74 7.47 3.29
CA PRO A 57 -12.23 8.82 3.49
C PRO A 57 -11.79 9.10 4.94
N ALA A 58 -12.52 8.56 5.91
CA ALA A 58 -12.18 8.69 7.33
C ALA A 58 -10.85 8.00 7.67
N ASP A 59 -10.62 6.78 7.16
CA ASP A 59 -9.37 6.04 7.37
C ASP A 59 -8.17 6.83 6.81
N LEU A 60 -8.32 7.41 5.61
CA LEU A 60 -7.27 8.23 5.01
C LEU A 60 -7.03 9.52 5.81
N ASN A 61 -8.09 10.19 6.28
CA ASN A 61 -7.96 11.37 7.14
C ASN A 61 -7.20 11.06 8.44
N THR A 62 -7.52 9.94 9.11
CA THR A 62 -6.77 9.47 10.29
C THR A 62 -5.32 9.16 9.94
N GLY A 63 -5.08 8.49 8.81
CA GLY A 63 -3.73 8.19 8.33
C GLY A 63 -2.90 9.45 8.07
N PHE A 64 -3.47 10.48 7.45
CA PHE A 64 -2.80 11.76 7.23
C PHE A 64 -2.50 12.48 8.55
N GLN A 65 -3.44 12.50 9.49
CA GLN A 65 -3.19 13.09 10.82
C GLN A 65 -2.01 12.42 11.51
N LEU A 66 -1.98 11.08 11.52
CA LEU A 66 -0.86 10.33 12.10
C LEU A 66 0.46 10.59 11.37
N ALA A 67 0.45 10.70 10.04
CA ALA A 67 1.64 10.97 9.25
C ALA A 67 2.22 12.37 9.51
N LEU A 68 1.36 13.37 9.68
CA LEU A 68 1.73 14.77 9.90
C LEU A 68 2.07 15.09 11.37
N ASP A 69 1.63 14.26 12.31
CA ASP A 69 1.92 14.41 13.73
C ASP A 69 3.41 14.12 14.03
N PRO A 70 4.18 15.08 14.58
CA PRO A 70 5.57 14.86 14.96
C PRO A 70 5.75 13.87 16.12
N ALA A 71 4.70 13.63 16.92
CA ALA A 71 4.73 12.66 18.02
C ALA A 71 4.53 11.21 17.55
N THR A 72 4.01 10.99 16.34
CA THR A 72 3.85 9.64 15.79
C THR A 72 5.22 9.01 15.51
N PRO A 73 5.51 7.82 16.07
CA PRO A 73 6.76 7.11 15.79
C PRO A 73 6.98 6.86 14.29
N ALA A 74 8.22 7.04 13.84
CA ALA A 74 8.60 6.82 12.44
C ALA A 74 8.25 5.40 11.93
N SER A 75 8.24 4.38 12.81
CA SER A 75 7.83 3.02 12.45
C SER A 75 6.36 2.91 12.03
N LEU A 76 5.47 3.77 12.55
CA LEU A 76 4.06 3.81 12.16
C LEU A 76 3.88 4.58 10.83
N LYS A 77 4.77 5.53 10.55
CA LYS A 77 4.81 6.28 9.29
C LYS A 77 5.51 5.52 8.17
N ALA A 78 6.41 4.60 8.52
CA ALA A 78 7.19 3.80 7.60
C ALA A 78 6.27 3.06 6.63
N GLY A 79 6.62 3.10 5.34
CA GLY A 79 5.83 2.47 4.28
C GLY A 79 4.48 3.13 3.98
N ALA A 80 4.18 4.32 4.50
CA ALA A 80 3.01 5.11 4.08
C ALA A 80 3.19 5.75 2.70
N VAL A 81 4.43 5.85 2.22
CA VAL A 81 4.79 6.40 0.91
C VAL A 81 5.63 5.36 0.17
N GLN A 82 5.45 5.24 -1.14
CA GLN A 82 6.33 4.43 -1.98
C GLN A 82 7.78 4.93 -1.88
N GLY A 83 8.74 4.00 -1.94
CA GLY A 83 10.17 4.36 -1.93
C GLY A 83 10.65 4.97 -0.60
N ALA A 84 9.86 4.91 0.47
CA ALA A 84 10.30 5.34 1.80
C ALA A 84 11.53 4.57 2.32
N ASP A 85 11.82 3.39 1.77
CA ASP A 85 13.05 2.63 2.07
C ASP A 85 14.32 3.36 1.59
N ALA A 86 14.21 4.20 0.54
CA ALA A 86 15.31 4.99 0.02
C ALA A 86 15.57 6.27 0.85
N ASP A 87 14.54 6.83 1.49
CA ASP A 87 14.67 7.92 2.46
C ASP A 87 13.68 7.70 3.63
N PRO A 88 14.13 7.11 4.74
CA PRO A 88 13.29 6.93 5.93
C PRO A 88 12.76 8.25 6.50
N ALA A 89 13.44 9.38 6.23
CA ALA A 89 13.02 10.70 6.66
C ALA A 89 12.01 11.37 5.71
N LEU A 90 11.64 10.73 4.58
CA LEU A 90 10.72 11.29 3.58
C LEU A 90 9.41 11.75 4.20
N VAL A 91 8.79 10.90 5.04
CA VAL A 91 7.49 11.20 5.63
C VAL A 91 7.59 12.35 6.64
N ASP A 92 8.66 12.41 7.42
CA ASP A 92 8.88 13.50 8.37
C ASP A 92 9.17 14.83 7.65
N LYS A 93 9.87 14.82 6.52
CA LYS A 93 10.05 16.01 5.68
C LYS A 93 8.74 16.51 5.10
N MET A 94 7.87 15.60 4.65
CA MET A 94 6.52 15.98 4.21
C MET A 94 5.71 16.56 5.36
N ALA A 95 5.80 15.98 6.56
CA ALA A 95 5.13 16.51 7.75
C ALA A 95 5.62 17.91 8.10
N GLN A 96 6.93 18.14 8.09
CA GLN A 96 7.54 19.46 8.30
C GLN A 96 7.11 20.47 7.24
N ALA A 97 7.11 20.07 5.97
CA ALA A 97 6.64 20.89 4.86
C ALA A 97 5.17 21.28 5.01
N ALA A 98 4.31 20.34 5.38
CA ALA A 98 2.89 20.59 5.63
C ALA A 98 2.69 21.56 6.81
N GLN A 99 3.42 21.38 7.91
CA GLN A 99 3.35 22.27 9.08
C GLN A 99 3.85 23.68 8.75
N ALA A 100 4.99 23.80 8.06
CA ALA A 100 5.57 25.08 7.68
C ALA A 100 4.64 25.91 6.78
N ASN A 101 3.80 25.24 6.00
CA ASN A 101 2.85 25.86 5.08
C ASN A 101 1.40 25.83 5.60
N ALA A 102 1.18 25.51 6.89
CA ALA A 102 -0.14 25.37 7.51
C ALA A 102 -1.15 24.61 6.63
N VAL A 103 -0.71 23.47 6.09
CA VAL A 103 -1.52 22.61 5.23
C VAL A 103 -2.55 21.88 6.08
N THR A 104 -3.82 21.96 5.68
CA THR A 104 -4.86 21.07 6.18
C THR A 104 -5.47 20.33 5.00
N MET A 105 -5.90 19.10 5.24
CA MET A 105 -6.41 18.22 4.20
C MET A 105 -7.62 17.47 4.75
N ASN A 106 -8.69 17.47 3.98
CA ASN A 106 -9.91 16.72 4.27
C ASN A 106 -10.27 15.87 3.06
N ILE A 107 -10.04 14.57 3.18
CA ILE A 107 -10.44 13.57 2.18
C ILE A 107 -11.96 13.45 2.19
N VAL A 108 -12.57 13.63 1.01
CA VAL A 108 -14.04 13.56 0.81
C VAL A 108 -14.46 12.36 0.00
N ALA A 109 -13.58 11.81 -0.83
CA ALA A 109 -13.88 10.65 -1.68
C ALA A 109 -12.64 9.78 -1.90
N VAL A 110 -12.88 8.50 -2.18
CA VAL A 110 -11.87 7.51 -2.56
C VAL A 110 -12.43 6.69 -3.73
N GLU A 111 -11.65 6.58 -4.80
CA GLU A 111 -12.01 5.87 -6.02
C GLU A 111 -10.90 4.89 -6.42
N TYR A 112 -11.25 3.63 -6.67
CA TYR A 112 -10.30 2.67 -7.24
C TYR A 112 -10.20 2.86 -8.75
N LEU A 113 -8.99 3.09 -9.24
CA LEU A 113 -8.74 3.35 -10.67
C LEU A 113 -8.32 2.10 -11.44
N GLY A 114 -8.26 0.95 -10.77
CA GLY A 114 -7.71 -0.26 -11.35
C GLY A 114 -6.20 -0.36 -11.20
N ASN A 115 -5.63 -1.49 -11.62
CA ASN A 115 -4.20 -1.76 -11.66
C ASN A 115 -3.48 -1.49 -10.33
N ALA A 116 -4.10 -1.87 -9.22
CA ALA A 116 -3.56 -1.63 -7.88
C ALA A 116 -3.35 -0.13 -7.56
N THR A 117 -4.15 0.76 -8.17
CA THR A 117 -4.12 2.21 -7.91
C THR A 117 -5.48 2.72 -7.44
N LEU A 118 -5.45 3.71 -6.53
CA LEU A 118 -6.64 4.47 -6.15
C LEU A 118 -6.33 5.96 -6.17
N GLN A 119 -7.38 6.76 -6.25
CA GLN A 119 -7.32 8.21 -6.14
C GLN A 119 -8.22 8.65 -4.99
N ALA A 120 -7.66 9.46 -4.09
CA ALA A 120 -8.44 10.17 -3.10
C ALA A 120 -8.65 11.62 -3.55
N THR A 121 -9.82 12.16 -3.26
CA THR A 121 -10.15 13.57 -3.51
C THR A 121 -10.19 14.30 -2.18
N ALA A 122 -9.47 15.41 -2.07
CA ALA A 122 -9.36 16.17 -0.83
C ALA A 122 -9.64 17.66 -1.03
N ASP A 123 -10.32 18.26 -0.06
CA ASP A 123 -10.28 19.71 0.15
C ASP A 123 -8.99 20.04 0.90
N MET A 124 -8.17 20.92 0.33
CA MET A 124 -6.88 21.29 0.91
C MET A 124 -6.84 22.79 1.21
N THR A 125 -6.21 23.16 2.31
CA THR A 125 -5.83 24.54 2.59
C THR A 125 -4.32 24.69 2.56
N LEU A 126 -3.84 25.83 2.09
CA LEU A 126 -2.43 26.22 2.12
C LEU A 126 -2.33 27.61 2.74
N ASN A 127 -1.49 27.77 3.76
CA ASN A 127 -1.37 29.02 4.54
C ASN A 127 -2.73 29.52 5.05
N GLY A 128 -3.59 28.58 5.47
CA GLY A 128 -4.96 28.87 5.95
C GLY A 128 -5.96 29.31 4.87
N LYS A 129 -5.58 29.29 3.58
CA LYS A 129 -6.50 29.58 2.47
C LYS A 129 -6.90 28.28 1.77
N PRO A 130 -8.20 28.03 1.54
CA PRO A 130 -8.63 26.88 0.75
C PRO A 130 -8.14 27.01 -0.69
N LEU A 131 -7.79 25.89 -1.31
CA LEU A 131 -7.56 25.85 -2.75
C LEU A 131 -8.91 25.91 -3.48
N ASP A 132 -8.93 26.56 -4.65
CA ASP A 132 -10.13 26.71 -5.47
C ASP A 132 -10.59 25.39 -6.12
N SER A 133 -9.77 24.34 -6.08
CA SER A 133 -10.04 23.06 -6.70
C SER A 133 -9.67 21.90 -5.77
N PRO A 134 -10.44 20.80 -5.81
CA PRO A 134 -10.10 19.59 -5.07
C PRO A 134 -8.73 19.06 -5.47
N THR A 135 -7.98 18.60 -4.48
CA THR A 135 -6.68 17.97 -4.68
C THR A 135 -6.87 16.47 -4.92
N LEU A 136 -6.30 15.96 -6.00
CA LEU A 136 -6.30 14.54 -6.32
C LEU A 136 -5.00 13.91 -5.80
N ILE A 137 -5.15 12.88 -4.98
CA ILE A 137 -4.06 12.26 -4.23
C ILE A 137 -4.00 10.79 -4.64
N PRO A 138 -3.01 10.39 -5.43
CA PRO A 138 -2.91 9.03 -5.92
C PRO A 138 -2.18 8.13 -4.93
N PHE A 139 -2.69 6.90 -4.78
CA PHE A 139 -2.12 5.84 -3.98
C PHE A 139 -1.95 4.58 -4.82
N VAL A 140 -1.03 3.73 -4.39
CA VAL A 140 -0.76 2.41 -4.97
C VAL A 140 -0.82 1.35 -3.88
N ALA A 141 -1.24 0.14 -4.23
CA ALA A 141 -1.15 -0.99 -3.32
C ALA A 141 0.22 -1.65 -3.47
N GLU A 142 0.99 -1.67 -2.38
CA GLU A 142 2.33 -2.24 -2.35
C GLU A 142 2.62 -2.81 -0.95
N GLY A 143 3.11 -4.05 -0.87
CA GLY A 143 3.40 -4.69 0.41
C GLY A 143 2.16 -4.90 1.29
N GLY A 144 1.00 -5.17 0.66
CA GLY A 144 -0.25 -5.45 1.38
C GLY A 144 -0.93 -4.22 2.00
N ARG A 145 -0.58 -3.00 1.57
CA ARG A 145 -1.19 -1.75 2.03
C ARG A 145 -1.25 -0.70 0.93
N TRP A 146 -2.12 0.29 1.09
CA TRP A 146 -2.10 1.51 0.28
C TRP A 146 -0.96 2.42 0.71
N LYS A 147 -0.16 2.87 -0.25
CA LYS A 147 0.92 3.84 -0.08
C LYS A 147 0.68 5.04 -0.97
N LEU A 148 1.00 6.23 -0.48
CA LEU A 148 1.05 7.44 -1.28
C LEU A 148 2.08 7.27 -2.40
N GLN A 149 1.73 7.66 -3.63
CA GLN A 149 2.67 7.59 -4.73
C GLN A 149 3.88 8.50 -4.50
N LEU A 150 5.07 7.98 -4.76
CA LEU A 150 6.32 8.71 -4.59
C LEU A 150 6.35 9.97 -5.47
N ALA A 151 5.89 9.89 -6.72
CA ALA A 151 5.87 11.04 -7.63
C ALA A 151 5.04 12.21 -7.07
N TRP A 152 3.89 11.93 -6.47
CA TRP A 152 3.05 12.95 -5.84
C TRP A 152 3.70 13.53 -4.58
N ALA A 153 4.26 12.66 -3.73
CA ALA A 153 5.00 13.08 -2.53
C ALA A 153 6.16 14.03 -2.91
N CYS A 154 6.89 13.71 -3.97
CA CYS A 154 7.99 14.51 -4.47
C CYS A 154 7.54 15.85 -5.05
N GLN A 155 6.43 15.87 -5.78
CA GLN A 155 5.83 17.12 -6.26
C GLN A 155 5.44 18.03 -5.08
N MET A 156 4.85 17.47 -4.02
CA MET A 156 4.48 18.25 -2.82
C MET A 156 5.70 18.79 -2.08
N LEU A 157 6.76 17.99 -1.96
CA LEU A 157 8.03 18.47 -1.39
C LEU A 157 8.65 19.59 -2.22
N ALA A 158 8.66 19.46 -3.55
CA ALA A 158 9.16 20.50 -4.44
C ALA A 158 8.37 21.81 -4.30
N ASN A 159 7.03 21.74 -4.22
CA ASN A 159 6.17 22.90 -3.97
C ASN A 159 6.47 23.58 -2.63
N ALA A 160 6.85 22.79 -1.63
CA ALA A 160 7.27 23.27 -0.31
C ALA A 160 8.77 23.62 -0.24
N GLN A 161 9.49 23.62 -1.37
CA GLN A 161 10.93 23.89 -1.45
C GLN A 161 11.78 22.94 -0.58
N ALA A 162 11.29 21.72 -0.37
CA ALA A 162 11.95 20.64 0.35
C ALA A 162 12.48 19.57 -0.61
N THR A 163 13.48 18.81 -0.17
CA THR A 163 14.13 17.76 -0.99
C THR A 163 14.24 16.43 -0.24
N SER A 164 14.15 15.32 -0.98
CA SER A 164 14.35 13.97 -0.45
C SER A 164 15.20 13.15 -1.43
N PRO A 165 16.18 12.35 -0.93
CA PRO A 165 16.88 11.35 -1.73
C PRO A 165 15.96 10.37 -2.46
N ALA A 166 14.75 10.10 -1.94
CA ALA A 166 13.79 9.24 -2.61
C ALA A 166 13.22 9.85 -3.90
N CYS A 167 13.29 11.17 -4.07
CA CYS A 167 12.68 11.86 -5.21
C CYS A 167 13.53 11.87 -6.49
N GLY A 168 14.74 11.30 -6.45
CA GLY A 168 15.70 11.48 -7.52
C GLY A 168 16.10 12.94 -7.72
N THR A 169 17.14 13.17 -8.52
CA THR A 169 17.50 14.49 -9.05
C THR A 169 16.96 14.64 -10.46
#